data_AF-A0AAV5TD76-F1
#
_entry.id   AF-A0AAV5TD76-F1
#
_cell.length_a   1.000
_cell.length_b   1.000
_cell.length_c   1.000
_cell.angle_alpha   90.00
_cell.angle_beta   90.00
_cell.angle_gamma   90.00
#
_symmetry.space_group_name_H-M   'P 1'
#
loop_
_entity.id
_entity.type
_entity.pdbx_description
1 polymer ?
#
loop_
_entity_poly.entity_id
_entity_poly.type
_entity_poly.pdbx_seq_one_letter_code
_entity_poly.pdbx_strand_id
1 'polypeptide(L)'
;SRINYLIPFQSAMYGSVVSEDFYHVGPYRYLLLTFAVVDVVISFAHLALIPAIHMTEFGYIYWGYRFINDNTAAGVWAGLTWVLLFYQTFILLVFHYVYLYVMLCSPHWLAWFRRRPWRNWLAVAFVADVILVSGIFLACLFGFVPTDVSRKAFAPVMRNVYNIDLFAPNAPGYLGIVYWTLNEREQKE
;
A
#
# COMPACT_ATOMS: atom_id res chain seq x y z
N SER A 1 24.43 -2.96 -3.62
CA SER A 1 24.55 -2.09 -4.82
C SER A 1 23.18 -1.79 -5.45
N ARG A 2 22.24 -1.18 -4.71
CA ARG A 2 20.92 -0.79 -5.27
C ARG A 2 20.09 0.16 -4.38
N ILE A 3 20.74 1.02 -3.58
CA ILE A 3 20.05 1.99 -2.68
C ILE A 3 20.23 3.46 -3.15
N ASN A 4 21.14 3.72 -4.10
CA ASN A 4 21.55 5.09 -4.44
C ASN A 4 20.71 5.80 -5.52
N TYR A 5 19.62 5.22 -6.01
CA TYR A 5 18.85 5.79 -7.14
C TYR A 5 17.47 6.34 -6.79
N LEU A 6 16.95 6.12 -5.58
CA LEU A 6 15.63 6.65 -5.17
C LEU A 6 15.70 8.03 -4.48
N ILE A 7 16.81 8.35 -3.83
CA ILE A 7 17.04 9.64 -3.16
C ILE A 7 17.25 10.84 -4.14
N PRO A 8 17.94 10.71 -5.30
CA PRO A 8 18.20 11.87 -6.15
C PRO A 8 16.95 12.40 -6.85
N PHE A 9 15.93 11.56 -7.09
CA PHE A 9 14.69 12.00 -7.77
C PHE A 9 13.80 12.88 -6.86
N GLN A 10 13.70 12.54 -5.56
CA GLN A 10 12.98 13.36 -4.58
C GLN A 10 13.73 14.67 -4.27
N SER A 11 15.07 14.67 -4.25
CA SER A 11 15.86 15.89 -4.05
C SER A 11 15.82 16.85 -5.23
N ALA A 12 15.75 16.34 -6.46
CA ALA A 12 15.62 17.16 -7.67
C ALA A 12 14.26 17.84 -7.75
N MET A 13 13.19 17.17 -7.29
CA MET A 13 11.86 17.77 -7.22
C MET A 13 11.80 18.90 -6.17
N TYR A 14 12.46 18.74 -5.03
CA TYR A 14 12.56 19.78 -3.99
C TYR A 14 13.44 20.97 -4.43
N GLY A 15 14.57 20.68 -5.06
CA GLY A 15 15.49 21.71 -5.58
C GLY A 15 14.88 22.54 -6.69
N SER A 16 14.17 21.90 -7.62
CA SER A 16 13.45 22.61 -8.69
C SER A 16 12.29 23.46 -8.20
N VAL A 17 11.70 23.20 -7.03
CA VAL A 17 10.62 24.04 -6.46
C VAL A 17 11.16 25.33 -5.83
N VAL A 18 12.46 25.36 -5.48
CA VAL A 18 13.05 26.45 -4.68
C VAL A 18 13.81 27.45 -5.55
N SER A 19 14.30 27.09 -6.74
CA SER A 19 15.37 27.91 -7.35
C SER A 19 15.00 28.93 -8.43
N GLU A 20 13.89 28.88 -9.18
CA GLU A 20 13.67 29.88 -10.24
C GLU A 20 12.18 30.27 -10.45
N ASP A 21 11.87 31.56 -10.30
CA ASP A 21 10.72 32.29 -10.88
C ASP A 21 9.33 31.63 -10.90
N PHE A 22 8.87 31.08 -9.77
CA PHE A 22 7.53 30.47 -9.62
C PHE A 22 6.37 31.46 -9.39
N TYR A 23 6.34 32.61 -10.06
CA TYR A 23 5.17 33.50 -9.99
C TYR A 23 3.96 33.04 -10.83
N HIS A 24 4.11 31.98 -11.65
CA HIS A 24 3.06 31.53 -12.57
C HIS A 24 2.48 30.12 -12.34
N VAL A 25 2.97 29.37 -11.35
CA VAL A 25 2.35 28.08 -10.99
C VAL A 25 1.35 28.37 -9.88
N GLY A 26 0.08 28.53 -10.23
CA GLY A 26 -1.00 28.93 -9.32
C GLY A 26 -1.26 27.94 -8.15
N PRO A 27 -2.49 27.85 -7.62
CA PRO A 27 -2.83 27.00 -6.46
C PRO A 27 -2.41 25.53 -6.55
N TYR A 28 -2.06 25.04 -7.73
CA TYR A 28 -1.54 23.70 -8.01
C TYR A 28 -0.29 23.32 -7.20
N ARG A 29 0.62 24.27 -6.93
CA ARG A 29 1.88 24.00 -6.21
C ARG A 29 1.65 23.43 -4.80
N TYR A 30 0.60 23.87 -4.12
CA TYR A 30 0.27 23.39 -2.77
C TYR A 30 -0.25 21.95 -2.79
N LEU A 31 -0.94 21.57 -3.87
CA LEU A 31 -1.43 20.20 -4.06
C LEU A 31 -0.27 19.23 -4.31
N LEU A 32 0.72 19.65 -5.12
CA LEU A 32 1.95 18.89 -5.35
C LEU A 32 2.77 18.72 -4.07
N LEU A 33 2.96 19.80 -3.31
CA LEU A 33 3.69 19.75 -2.05
C LEU A 33 3.01 18.81 -1.05
N THR A 34 1.67 18.84 -0.98
CA THR A 34 0.89 17.94 -0.11
C THR A 34 1.12 16.48 -0.49
N PHE A 35 1.07 16.15 -1.78
CA PHE A 35 1.34 14.78 -2.24
C PHE A 35 2.76 14.33 -1.96
N ALA A 36 3.76 15.19 -2.17
CA ALA A 36 5.16 14.87 -1.87
C ALA A 36 5.36 14.59 -0.37
N VAL A 37 4.75 15.39 0.51
CA VAL A 37 4.83 15.18 1.97
C VAL A 37 4.17 13.85 2.35
N VAL A 38 2.98 13.56 1.81
CA VAL A 38 2.28 12.30 2.06
C VAL A 38 3.11 11.09 1.60
N ASP A 39 3.71 11.16 0.41
CA ASP A 39 4.57 10.10 -0.13
C ASP A 39 5.80 9.81 0.75
N VAL A 40 6.43 10.86 1.29
CA VAL A 40 7.54 10.72 2.25
C VAL A 40 7.08 10.06 3.54
N VAL A 41 5.93 10.47 4.09
CA VAL A 41 5.36 9.85 5.31
C VAL A 41 5.05 8.37 5.06
N ILE A 42 4.46 8.05 3.91
CA ILE A 42 4.17 6.68 3.52
C ILE A 42 5.46 5.86 3.39
N SER A 43 6.51 6.45 2.81
CA SER A 43 7.83 5.80 2.68
C SER A 43 8.43 5.45 4.05
N PHE A 44 8.32 6.36 5.03
CA PHE A 44 8.73 6.06 6.41
C PHE A 44 7.91 4.95 7.05
N ALA A 45 6.59 4.91 6.83
CA ALA A 45 5.75 3.83 7.33
C ALA A 45 6.13 2.47 6.71
N HIS A 46 6.41 2.41 5.41
CA HIS A 46 6.91 1.19 4.75
C HIS A 46 8.26 0.74 5.32
N LEU A 47 9.16 1.69 5.56
CA LEU A 47 10.45 1.43 6.19
C LEU A 47 10.29 0.92 7.64
N ALA A 48 9.30 1.41 8.38
CA ALA A 48 9.06 0.98 9.74
C ALA A 48 8.48 -0.44 9.82
N LEU A 49 7.59 -0.79 8.88
CA LEU A 49 6.83 -2.04 8.89
C LEU A 49 7.59 -3.25 8.29
N ILE A 50 8.56 -3.02 7.41
CA ILE A 50 9.39 -4.01 6.67
C ILE A 50 8.70 -5.38 6.51
N PRO A 51 7.98 -5.58 5.39
CA PRO A 51 7.32 -6.84 5.14
C PRO A 51 8.32 -7.92 4.75
N ALA A 52 8.01 -9.15 5.12
CA ALA A 52 8.58 -10.35 4.56
C ALA A 52 7.47 -11.12 3.84
N ILE A 53 7.82 -11.64 2.68
CA ILE A 53 6.90 -12.29 1.76
C ILE A 53 7.48 -13.63 1.37
N HIS A 54 6.67 -14.66 1.42
CA HIS A 54 7.00 -15.97 0.90
C HIS A 54 5.87 -16.52 0.04
N MET A 55 6.21 -16.91 -1.19
CA MET A 55 5.29 -17.62 -2.07
C MET A 55 5.55 -19.11 -1.97
N THR A 56 4.50 -19.86 -1.67
CA THR A 56 4.52 -21.32 -1.75
C THR A 56 3.79 -21.76 -3.01
N GLU A 57 3.85 -23.06 -3.33
CA GLU A 57 3.09 -23.60 -4.45
C GLU A 57 1.57 -23.50 -4.24
N PHE A 58 1.15 -23.46 -2.97
CA PHE A 58 -0.25 -23.48 -2.54
C PHE A 58 -0.84 -22.13 -2.19
N GLY A 59 -0.01 -21.09 -2.12
CA GLY A 59 -0.46 -19.83 -1.57
C GLY A 59 0.65 -18.82 -1.40
N TYR A 60 0.28 -17.75 -0.73
CA TYR A 60 1.16 -16.64 -0.43
C TYR A 60 0.98 -16.27 1.03
N ILE A 61 2.10 -16.07 1.73
CA ILE A 61 2.12 -15.57 3.10
C ILE A 61 2.99 -14.32 3.20
N TYR A 62 2.50 -13.36 3.97
CA TYR A 62 3.07 -12.07 4.24
C TYR A 62 3.09 -11.83 5.74
N TRP A 63 4.20 -11.33 6.29
CA TRP A 63 4.28 -10.95 7.70
C TRP A 63 5.21 -9.75 7.90
N GLY A 64 5.00 -8.98 8.97
CA GLY A 64 5.91 -7.91 9.35
C GLY A 64 7.10 -8.48 10.12
N TYR A 65 8.33 -8.26 9.65
CA TYR A 65 9.53 -8.82 10.30
C TYR A 65 9.67 -8.37 11.76
N ARG A 66 9.22 -7.14 12.07
CA ARG A 66 9.27 -6.55 13.42
C ARG A 66 8.10 -6.99 14.32
N PHE A 67 7.00 -7.46 13.73
CA PHE A 67 5.75 -7.78 14.43
C PHE A 67 5.52 -9.28 14.55
N ILE A 68 6.51 -10.12 14.17
CA ILE A 68 6.36 -11.58 14.19
C ILE A 68 6.23 -12.15 15.61
N ASN A 69 6.78 -11.45 16.60
CA ASN A 69 6.66 -11.86 18.00
C ASN A 69 5.41 -11.29 18.68
N ASP A 70 4.67 -10.42 18.00
CA ASP A 70 3.43 -9.86 18.52
C ASP A 70 2.25 -10.79 18.27
N ASN A 71 1.13 -10.48 18.91
CA ASN A 71 -0.08 -11.28 18.78
C ASN A 71 -0.68 -11.20 17.36
N THR A 72 -1.59 -12.13 17.05
CA THR A 72 -2.25 -12.19 15.74
C THR A 72 -2.83 -10.83 15.33
N ALA A 73 -3.52 -10.13 16.24
CA ALA A 73 -4.14 -8.86 15.94
C ALA A 73 -3.13 -7.80 15.51
N ALA A 74 -2.03 -7.63 16.24
CA ALA A 74 -0.98 -6.67 15.91
C ALA A 74 -0.34 -6.96 14.56
N GLY A 75 0.01 -8.23 14.27
CA GLY A 75 0.59 -8.60 12.97
C GLY A 75 -0.38 -8.41 11.80
N VAL A 76 -1.67 -8.70 12.00
CA VAL A 76 -2.72 -8.46 10.99
C VAL A 76 -2.90 -6.97 10.74
N TRP A 77 -3.02 -6.15 11.78
CA TRP A 77 -3.17 -4.69 11.63
C TRP A 77 -1.92 -4.04 11.00
N ALA A 78 -0.73 -4.49 11.39
CA ALA A 78 0.53 -4.05 10.77
C ALA A 78 0.55 -4.38 9.27
N GLY A 79 0.16 -5.60 8.91
CA GLY A 79 0.08 -6.03 7.51
C GLY A 79 -0.98 -5.30 6.71
N LEU A 80 -2.18 -5.12 7.28
CA LEU A 80 -3.25 -4.35 6.64
C LEU A 80 -2.81 -2.91 6.41
N THR A 81 -2.21 -2.28 7.41
CA THR A 81 -1.67 -0.91 7.29
C THR A 81 -0.64 -0.84 6.17
N TRP A 82 0.28 -1.79 6.10
CA TRP A 82 1.27 -1.82 5.03
C TRP A 82 0.64 -1.95 3.64
N VAL A 83 -0.30 -2.89 3.46
CA VAL A 83 -1.00 -3.09 2.17
C VAL A 83 -1.79 -1.85 1.77
N LEU A 84 -2.52 -1.25 2.71
CA LEU A 84 -3.28 -0.02 2.44
C LEU A 84 -2.37 1.12 2.02
N LEU A 85 -1.27 1.35 2.74
CA LEU A 85 -0.31 2.40 2.40
C LEU A 85 0.41 2.13 1.08
N PHE A 86 0.67 0.86 0.75
CA PHE A 86 1.23 0.48 -0.54
C PHE A 86 0.30 0.90 -1.68
N TYR A 87 -0.98 0.54 -1.59
CA TYR A 87 -1.97 0.94 -2.60
C TYR A 87 -2.27 2.46 -2.60
N GLN A 88 -2.17 3.12 -1.44
CA GLN A 88 -2.35 4.56 -1.32
C GLN A 88 -1.43 5.33 -2.28
N THR A 89 -0.17 4.91 -2.42
CA THR A 89 0.79 5.56 -3.33
C THR A 89 0.35 5.47 -4.79
N PHE A 90 -0.16 4.31 -5.23
CA PHE A 90 -0.70 4.14 -6.58
C PHE A 90 -1.92 5.04 -6.82
N ILE A 91 -2.82 5.14 -5.86
CA ILE A 91 -4.02 5.97 -5.96
C ILE A 91 -3.63 7.45 -6.10
N LEU A 92 -2.72 7.93 -5.25
CA LEU A 92 -2.22 9.30 -5.31
C LEU A 92 -1.50 9.59 -6.64
N LEU A 93 -0.72 8.63 -7.15
CA LEU A 93 -0.03 8.75 -8.43
C LEU A 93 -1.03 8.86 -9.59
N VAL A 94 -2.03 7.98 -9.67
CA VAL A 94 -3.07 8.02 -10.70
C VAL A 94 -3.85 9.34 -10.62
N PHE A 95 -4.22 9.77 -9.41
CA PHE A 95 -4.90 11.04 -9.22
C PHE A 95 -4.05 12.22 -9.72
N HIS A 96 -2.75 12.23 -9.40
CA HIS A 96 -1.82 13.24 -9.87
C HIS A 96 -1.76 13.30 -11.41
N TYR A 97 -1.67 12.15 -12.09
CA TYR A 97 -1.67 12.08 -13.55
C TYR A 97 -2.99 12.57 -14.17
N VAL A 98 -4.14 12.15 -13.63
CA VAL A 98 -5.46 12.58 -14.11
C VAL A 98 -5.63 14.09 -13.91
N TYR A 99 -5.25 14.60 -12.75
CA TYR A 99 -5.28 16.03 -12.46
C TYR A 99 -4.43 16.81 -13.47
N LEU A 100 -3.19 16.37 -13.71
CA LEU A 100 -2.27 17.02 -14.64
C LEU A 100 -2.84 17.02 -16.07
N TYR A 101 -3.37 15.88 -16.52
CA TYR A 101 -4.02 15.75 -17.83
C TYR A 101 -5.17 16.75 -18.00
N VAL A 102 -6.07 16.85 -17.02
CA VAL A 102 -7.20 17.78 -17.13
C VAL A 102 -6.74 19.23 -17.14
N MET A 103 -5.76 19.59 -16.31
CA MET A 103 -5.27 20.98 -16.28
C MET A 103 -4.56 21.38 -17.58
N LEU A 104 -3.82 20.45 -18.21
CA LEU A 104 -3.10 20.73 -19.46
C LEU A 104 -4.01 20.69 -20.70
N CYS A 105 -4.88 19.69 -20.81
CA CYS A 105 -5.71 19.50 -21.99
C CYS A 105 -7.03 20.27 -21.92
N SER A 106 -7.45 20.73 -20.74
CA SER A 106 -8.67 21.52 -20.51
C SER A 106 -9.93 21.01 -21.27
N PRO A 107 -10.30 19.72 -21.11
CA PRO A 107 -11.37 19.12 -21.87
C PRO A 107 -12.72 19.84 -21.67
N HIS A 108 -13.43 20.08 -22.78
CA HIS A 108 -14.68 20.86 -22.79
C HIS A 108 -15.80 20.24 -21.92
N TRP A 109 -15.86 18.91 -21.80
CA TRP A 109 -16.83 18.20 -20.96
C TRP A 109 -16.63 18.41 -19.45
N LEU A 110 -15.47 18.92 -19.03
CA LEU A 110 -15.17 19.25 -17.63
C LEU A 110 -15.33 20.75 -17.31
N ALA A 111 -15.95 21.54 -18.20
CA ALA A 111 -16.11 22.99 -18.02
C ALA A 111 -16.79 23.39 -16.69
N TRP A 112 -17.67 22.54 -16.16
CA TRP A 112 -18.33 22.76 -14.87
C TRP A 112 -17.39 22.69 -13.64
N PHE A 113 -16.28 21.93 -13.72
CA PHE A 113 -15.26 21.84 -12.66
C PHE A 113 -14.44 23.13 -12.51
N ARG A 114 -14.53 24.05 -13.47
CA ARG A 114 -13.67 25.25 -13.55
C ARG A 114 -14.03 26.36 -12.56
N ARG A 115 -15.25 26.33 -11.97
CA ARG A 115 -15.70 27.37 -11.02
C ARG A 115 -14.96 27.35 -9.68
N ARG A 116 -14.65 26.16 -9.15
CA ARG A 116 -13.89 25.96 -7.90
C ARG A 116 -13.01 24.71 -8.02
N PRO A 117 -11.98 24.72 -8.87
CA PRO A 117 -11.26 23.52 -9.28
C PRO A 117 -10.63 22.80 -8.09
N TRP A 118 -10.01 23.51 -7.16
CA TRP A 118 -9.31 22.89 -6.03
C TRP A 118 -10.26 22.10 -5.09
N ARG A 119 -11.46 22.63 -4.80
CA ARG A 119 -12.44 21.94 -3.93
C ARG A 119 -13.02 20.71 -4.59
N ASN A 120 -13.41 20.84 -5.86
CA ASN A 120 -14.05 19.74 -6.58
C ASN A 120 -13.04 18.61 -6.80
N TRP A 121 -11.78 18.94 -7.11
CA TRP A 121 -10.72 17.94 -7.25
C TRP A 121 -10.37 17.27 -5.94
N LEU A 122 -10.28 17.99 -4.82
CA LEU A 122 -10.09 17.37 -3.51
C LEU A 122 -11.27 16.48 -3.12
N ALA A 123 -12.50 16.90 -3.41
CA ALA A 123 -13.68 16.08 -3.13
C ALA A 123 -13.67 14.78 -3.96
N VAL A 124 -13.34 14.86 -5.25
CA VAL A 124 -13.20 13.66 -6.10
C VAL A 124 -12.06 12.78 -5.62
N ALA A 125 -10.91 13.36 -5.27
CA ALA A 125 -9.76 12.63 -4.72
C ALA A 125 -10.19 11.84 -3.48
N PHE A 126 -10.82 12.52 -2.53
CA PHE A 126 -11.26 11.94 -1.27
C PHE A 126 -12.30 10.83 -1.48
N VAL A 127 -13.29 11.04 -2.34
CA VAL A 127 -14.32 10.02 -2.62
C VAL A 127 -13.71 8.81 -3.31
N ALA A 128 -12.88 9.01 -4.33
CA ALA A 128 -12.21 7.91 -5.04
C ALA A 128 -11.29 7.13 -4.10
N ASP A 129 -10.54 7.84 -3.26
CA ASP A 129 -9.66 7.26 -2.25
C ASP A 129 -10.43 6.40 -1.24
N VAL A 130 -11.50 6.94 -0.64
CA VAL A 130 -12.35 6.20 0.30
C VAL A 130 -12.92 4.93 -0.33
N ILE A 131 -13.41 4.99 -1.57
CA ILE A 131 -13.97 3.82 -2.25
C ILE A 131 -12.90 2.75 -2.47
N LEU A 132 -11.74 3.14 -3.00
CA LEU A 132 -10.67 2.21 -3.33
C LEU A 132 -10.04 1.59 -2.07
N VAL A 133 -9.70 2.43 -1.08
CA VAL A 133 -9.14 1.99 0.21
C VAL A 133 -10.11 1.06 0.92
N SER A 134 -11.41 1.38 0.94
CA SER A 134 -12.43 0.50 1.55
C SER A 134 -12.55 -0.83 0.82
N GLY A 135 -12.51 -0.83 -0.52
CA GLY A 135 -12.56 -2.06 -1.31
C GLY A 135 -11.37 -2.98 -1.04
N ILE A 136 -10.16 -2.42 -1.00
CA ILE A 136 -8.93 -3.15 -0.68
C ILE A 136 -8.98 -3.68 0.75
N PHE A 137 -9.39 -2.83 1.71
CA PHE A 137 -9.51 -3.22 3.11
C PHE A 137 -10.46 -4.41 3.29
N LEU A 138 -11.65 -4.36 2.68
CA LEU A 138 -12.61 -5.47 2.73
C LEU A 138 -12.06 -6.73 2.07
N ALA A 139 -11.43 -6.61 0.90
CA ALA A 139 -10.81 -7.75 0.22
C ALA A 139 -9.74 -8.42 1.09
N CYS A 140 -8.91 -7.63 1.78
CA CYS A 140 -7.91 -8.15 2.70
C CYS A 140 -8.55 -8.82 3.94
N LEU A 141 -9.59 -8.22 4.51
CA LEU A 141 -10.29 -8.80 5.66
C LEU A 141 -10.91 -10.16 5.36
N PHE A 142 -11.53 -10.32 4.19
CA PHE A 142 -12.18 -11.57 3.82
C PHE A 142 -11.22 -12.62 3.24
N GLY A 143 -10.15 -12.20 2.56
CA GLY A 143 -9.29 -13.12 1.81
C GLY A 143 -7.95 -13.46 2.48
N PHE A 144 -7.43 -12.59 3.35
CA PHE A 144 -6.04 -12.66 3.81
C PHE A 144 -5.87 -12.78 5.31
N VAL A 145 -6.94 -12.62 6.11
CA VAL A 145 -6.87 -12.80 7.56
C VAL A 145 -6.55 -14.27 7.89
N PRO A 146 -5.64 -14.54 8.84
CA PRO A 146 -5.30 -15.90 9.24
C PRO A 146 -6.52 -16.70 9.68
N THR A 147 -6.67 -17.89 9.11
CA THR A 147 -7.63 -18.90 9.54
C THR A 147 -6.87 -20.11 10.05
N ASP A 148 -7.52 -20.99 10.80
CA ASP A 148 -6.86 -22.23 11.27
C ASP A 148 -6.37 -23.10 10.11
N VAL A 149 -7.08 -23.09 8.99
CA VAL A 149 -6.71 -23.80 7.76
C VAL A 149 -5.43 -23.21 7.18
N SER A 150 -5.38 -21.89 6.97
CA SER A 150 -4.18 -21.26 6.41
C SER A 150 -2.98 -21.39 7.34
N ARG A 151 -3.20 -21.33 8.66
CA ARG A 151 -2.13 -21.47 9.66
C ARG A 151 -1.51 -22.85 9.63
N LYS A 152 -2.35 -23.89 9.57
CA LYS A 152 -1.87 -25.29 9.42
C LYS A 152 -1.11 -25.50 8.13
N ALA A 153 -1.55 -24.92 7.02
CA ALA A 153 -0.88 -25.03 5.73
C ALA A 153 0.51 -24.36 5.73
N PHE A 154 0.62 -23.14 6.27
CA PHE A 154 1.88 -22.39 6.27
C PHE A 154 2.86 -22.76 7.39
N ALA A 155 2.38 -23.32 8.51
CA ALA A 155 3.22 -23.68 9.66
C ALA A 155 4.48 -24.49 9.33
N PRO A 156 4.42 -25.60 8.54
CA PRO A 156 5.62 -26.37 8.23
C PRO A 156 6.64 -25.56 7.44
N VAL A 157 6.20 -24.75 6.48
CA VAL A 157 7.08 -23.91 5.66
C VAL A 157 7.74 -22.83 6.53
N MET A 158 6.95 -22.13 7.34
CA MET A 158 7.45 -21.07 8.22
C MET A 158 8.43 -21.60 9.26
N ARG A 159 8.18 -22.80 9.80
CA ARG A 159 9.06 -23.44 10.76
C ARG A 159 10.37 -23.90 10.12
N ASN A 160 10.31 -24.56 8.97
CA ASN A 160 11.49 -25.15 8.34
C ASN A 160 12.39 -24.11 7.67
N VAL A 161 11.81 -23.09 7.02
CA VAL A 161 12.56 -22.10 6.24
C VAL A 161 12.98 -20.90 7.08
N TYR A 162 12.09 -20.43 7.97
CA TYR A 162 12.28 -19.19 8.72
C TYR A 162 12.44 -19.40 10.23
N ASN A 163 12.34 -20.63 10.72
CA ASN A 163 12.35 -20.97 12.15
C ASN A 163 11.25 -20.25 12.96
N ILE A 164 10.15 -19.88 12.31
CA ILE A 164 9.00 -19.20 12.91
C ILE A 164 7.95 -20.25 13.26
N ASP A 165 7.55 -20.31 14.54
CA ASP A 165 6.47 -21.18 14.99
C ASP A 165 5.13 -20.43 14.99
N LEU A 166 4.26 -20.76 14.03
CA LEU A 166 2.92 -20.15 13.93
C LEU A 166 1.95 -20.61 15.03
N PHE A 167 2.27 -21.68 15.77
CA PHE A 167 1.48 -22.20 16.88
C PHE A 167 2.05 -21.83 18.25
N ALA A 168 3.03 -20.93 18.30
CA ALA A 168 3.54 -20.37 19.54
C ALA A 168 2.39 -19.71 20.35
N PRO A 169 2.53 -19.58 21.69
CA PRO A 169 1.45 -19.08 22.55
C PRO A 169 0.92 -17.68 22.19
N ASN A 170 1.76 -16.84 21.57
CA ASN A 170 1.38 -15.52 21.08
C ASN A 170 0.59 -15.57 19.75
N ALA A 171 0.56 -16.71 19.07
CA ALA A 171 -0.01 -16.93 17.75
C ALA A 171 0.39 -15.80 16.77
N PRO A 172 1.62 -15.83 16.22
CA PRO A 172 2.12 -14.78 15.34
C PRO A 172 1.12 -14.38 14.25
N GLY A 173 0.96 -13.07 14.05
CA GLY A 173 0.10 -12.50 13.04
C GLY A 173 0.77 -12.46 11.67
N TYR A 174 0.00 -12.78 10.63
CA TYR A 174 0.40 -12.71 9.24
C TYR A 174 -0.83 -12.34 8.38
N LEU A 175 -0.61 -12.03 7.11
CA LEU A 175 -1.65 -12.02 6.08
C LEU A 175 -1.31 -13.13 5.09
N GLY A 176 -2.28 -13.94 4.70
CA GLY A 176 -1.99 -15.03 3.79
C GLY A 176 -3.24 -15.57 3.13
N ILE A 177 -3.07 -15.99 1.88
CA ILE A 177 -4.10 -16.63 1.08
C ILE A 177 -3.61 -18.01 0.65
N VAL A 178 -4.50 -18.98 0.76
CA VAL A 178 -4.28 -20.34 0.28
C VAL A 178 -5.15 -20.53 -0.94
N TYR A 179 -4.54 -20.82 -2.09
CA TYR A 179 -5.23 -21.02 -3.36
C TYR A 179 -5.79 -22.44 -3.49
N TRP A 180 -5.07 -23.42 -2.96
CA TRP A 180 -5.48 -24.81 -2.88
C TRP A 180 -4.84 -25.45 -1.65
N THR A 181 -5.41 -26.54 -1.16
CA THR A 181 -4.77 -27.45 -0.21
C THR A 181 -4.70 -28.85 -0.80
N LEU A 182 -3.79 -29.71 -0.32
CA LEU A 182 -3.81 -31.13 -0.68
C LEU A 182 -4.66 -31.85 0.36
N ASN A 183 -5.70 -32.56 -0.09
CA ASN A 183 -6.49 -33.43 0.77
C ASN A 183 -5.67 -34.71 1.13
N GLU A 184 -6.17 -35.54 2.04
CA GLU A 184 -5.55 -36.82 2.49
C GLU A 184 -5.22 -37.80 1.34
N ARG A 185 -5.78 -37.57 0.15
CA ARG A 185 -5.53 -38.34 -1.08
C ARG A 185 -4.53 -37.68 -2.04
N GLU A 186 -3.79 -36.66 -1.59
CA GLU A 186 -2.86 -35.86 -2.42
C GLU A 186 -3.53 -35.15 -3.62
N GLN A 187 -4.83 -34.91 -3.54
CA GLN A 187 -5.57 -34.17 -4.57
C GLN A 187 -5.73 -32.71 -4.14
N LYS A 188 -5.62 -31.79 -5.12
CA LYS A 188 -5.83 -30.35 -4.90
C LYS A 188 -7.31 -30.08 -4.63
N GLU A 189 -7.59 -29.36 -3.54
CA GLU A 189 -8.90 -28.92 -3.08
C GLU A 189 -8.93 -27.41 -2.85
#